data_AF-A0A955G3H4-F1
#
_entry.id   AF-A0A955G3H4-F1
#
_cell.length_a   1.000
_cell.length_b   1.000
_cell.length_c   1.000
_cell.angle_alpha   90.00
_cell.angle_beta   90.00
_cell.angle_gamma   90.00
#
_symmetry.space_group_name_H-M   'P 1'
#
loop_
_entity.id
_entity.type
_entity.pdbx_description
1 polymer ?
#
loop_
_entity_poly.entity_id
_entity_poly.type
_entity_poly.pdbx_seq_one_letter_code
_entity_poly.pdbx_strand_id
1 'polypeptide(L)'
;MPIKEIRVRGMRPYDLFSVVLDERITLVLGNNGTGKTTLLEALFYMAQGTSFRGRDRDMIAHDSTRTDLLQIDDDGSERRASLQQSADDKVKKSFIIDGK
;
A
#
# COMPACT_ATOMS: atom_id res chain seq x y z
N MET A 1 15.76 -5.62 -4.36
CA MET A 1 16.27 -4.55 -3.49
C MET A 1 15.47 -4.54 -2.21
N PRO A 2 16.10 -4.35 -1.04
CA PRO A 2 15.38 -4.14 0.20
C PRO A 2 14.56 -2.86 0.13
N ILE A 3 13.35 -2.93 0.69
CA ILE A 3 12.42 -1.80 0.73
C ILE A 3 12.85 -0.89 1.87
N LYS A 4 13.10 0.39 1.59
CA LYS A 4 13.52 1.38 2.59
C LYS A 4 12.33 2.10 3.21
N GLU A 5 11.33 2.45 2.40
CA GLU A 5 10.16 3.17 2.88
C GLU A 5 8.89 2.66 2.21
N ILE A 6 7.80 2.63 2.97
CA ILE A 6 6.45 2.50 2.41
C ILE A 6 5.53 3.57 2.98
N ARG A 7 4.77 4.21 2.09
CA ARG A 7 3.68 5.14 2.41
C ARG A 7 2.38 4.61 1.86
N VAL A 8 1.31 4.74 2.64
CA VAL A 8 -0.05 4.39 2.24
C VAL A 8 -1.00 5.51 2.62
N ARG A 9 -1.96 5.78 1.75
CA ARG A 9 -3.03 6.76 1.99
C ARG A 9 -4.37 6.18 1.60
N GLY A 10 -5.38 6.34 2.46
CA GLY A 10 -6.75 5.88 2.22
C GLY A 10 -6.85 4.37 2.03
N MET A 11 -6.03 3.59 2.75
CA MET A 11 -5.98 2.12 2.67
C MET A 11 -6.50 1.48 3.96
N ARG A 12 -7.68 0.85 3.90
CA ARG A 12 -8.33 0.21 5.06
C ARG A 12 -8.30 1.16 6.30
N PRO A 13 -7.73 0.85 7.49
CA PRO A 13 -7.78 1.80 8.61
C PRO A 13 -6.75 2.95 8.49
N TYR A 14 -5.86 2.95 7.49
CA TYR A 14 -4.88 4.01 7.31
C TYR A 14 -5.46 5.17 6.48
N ASP A 15 -5.65 6.33 7.11
CA ASP A 15 -5.88 7.58 6.38
C ASP A 15 -4.58 8.05 5.71
N LEU A 16 -3.52 8.24 6.50
CA LEU A 16 -2.15 8.46 6.02
C LEU A 16 -1.16 7.76 6.96
N PHE A 17 -0.29 6.92 6.41
CA PHE A 17 0.74 6.21 7.15
C PHE A 17 2.03 6.13 6.33
N SER A 18 3.18 6.36 6.96
CA SER A 18 4.50 6.24 6.37
C SER A 18 5.43 5.62 7.40
N VAL A 19 6.29 4.72 6.96
CA VAL A 19 7.30 4.08 7.81
C VAL A 19 8.56 3.82 7.00
N VAL A 20 9.70 4.15 7.61
CA VAL A 20 11.03 3.71 7.16
C VAL A 20 11.29 2.35 7.78
N LEU A 21 11.60 1.37 6.93
CA LEU A 21 11.91 0.01 7.34
C LEU A 21 13.40 -0.09 7.68
N ASP A 22 13.70 -0.84 8.74
CA ASP A 22 15.07 -1.19 9.09
C ASP A 22 15.65 -2.17 8.06
N GLU A 23 16.94 -1.99 7.72
CA GLU A 23 17.65 -2.81 6.72
C GLU A 23 17.72 -4.30 7.10
N ARG A 24 17.52 -4.64 8.38
CA ARG A 24 17.57 -6.01 8.88
C ARG A 24 16.19 -6.50 9.29
N ILE A 25 15.62 -5.88 10.33
CA ILE A 25 14.39 -6.38 10.97
C ILE A 25 13.52 -5.21 11.40
N THR A 26 12.31 -5.15 10.85
CA THR A 26 11.25 -4.26 11.33
C THR A 26 10.22 -5.03 12.14
N LEU A 27 10.04 -4.67 13.41
CA LEU A 27 9.03 -5.27 14.28
C LEU A 27 7.73 -4.46 14.25
N VAL A 28 6.64 -5.06 13.75
CA VAL A 28 5.33 -4.40 13.65
C VAL A 28 4.45 -4.84 14.81
N LEU A 29 4.29 -3.96 15.82
CA LEU A 29 3.54 -4.23 17.05
C LEU A 29 2.22 -3.43 17.11
N GLY A 30 1.30 -3.89 17.95
CA GLY A 30 0.03 -3.22 18.21
C GLY A 30 -1.12 -4.20 18.41
N ASN A 31 -2.27 -3.67 18.84
CA ASN A 31 -3.48 -4.46 19.07
C ASN A 31 -4.04 -5.07 17.77
N ASN A 32 -4.93 -6.05 17.90
CA ASN A 32 -5.64 -6.57 16.73
C ASN A 32 -6.51 -5.48 16.11
N GLY A 33 -6.62 -5.49 14.77
CA GLY A 33 -7.38 -4.49 14.03
C GLY A 33 -6.67 -3.16 13.76
N THR A 34 -5.46 -2.91 14.28
CA THR A 34 -4.76 -1.61 14.12
C THR A 34 -4.01 -1.44 12.80
N GLY A 35 -4.18 -2.35 11.82
CA GLY A 35 -3.56 -2.21 10.50
C GLY A 35 -2.23 -2.94 10.28
N LYS A 36 -1.70 -3.69 11.24
CA LYS A 36 -0.44 -4.46 11.08
C LYS A 36 -0.40 -5.31 9.79
N THR A 37 -1.44 -6.12 9.57
CA THR A 37 -1.54 -6.96 8.37
C THR A 37 -1.95 -6.15 7.13
N THR A 38 -2.48 -4.92 7.29
CA THR A 38 -2.68 -3.99 6.17
C THR A 38 -1.35 -3.44 5.67
N LEU A 39 -0.37 -3.18 6.54
CA LEU A 39 0.99 -2.82 6.14
C LEU A 39 1.63 -3.96 5.31
N LEU A 40 1.48 -5.21 5.73
CA LEU A 40 1.94 -6.36 4.95
C LEU A 40 1.22 -6.49 3.61
N GLU A 41 -0.07 -6.18 3.56
CA GLU A 41 -0.86 -6.15 2.32
C GLU A 41 -0.38 -5.07 1.37
N ALA A 42 -0.01 -3.89 1.87
CA ALA A 42 0.58 -2.84 1.06
C ALA A 42 1.88 -3.30 0.40
N LEU A 43 2.80 -3.88 1.18
CA LEU A 43 4.07 -4.43 0.68
C LEU A 43 3.84 -5.54 -0.37
N PHE A 44 2.93 -6.47 -0.07
CA PHE A 44 2.58 -7.55 -1.01
C PHE A 44 1.95 -6.99 -2.29
N TYR A 45 1.05 -6.01 -2.17
CA TYR A 45 0.40 -5.39 -3.31
C TYR A 45 1.40 -4.68 -4.22
N MET A 46 2.40 -3.99 -3.65
CA MET A 46 3.48 -3.36 -4.43
C MET A 46 4.34 -4.37 -5.20
N ALA A 47 4.47 -5.60 -4.70
CA ALA A 47 5.19 -6.68 -5.37
C ALA A 47 4.34 -7.43 -6.41
N GLN A 48 3.07 -7.72 -6.10
CA GLN A 48 2.23 -8.66 -6.85
C GLN A 48 1.12 -7.99 -7.67
N GLY A 49 0.77 -6.74 -7.39
CA GLY A 49 -0.29 -5.98 -8.07
C GLY A 49 -1.73 -6.38 -7.70
N THR A 50 -1.90 -7.27 -6.71
CA THR A 50 -3.20 -7.71 -6.20
C THR A 50 -3.16 -7.95 -4.70
N SER A 51 -4.28 -7.74 -4.01
CA SER A 51 -4.43 -8.03 -2.59
C SER A 51 -4.39 -9.53 -2.34
N PHE A 52 -3.68 -9.96 -1.29
CA PHE A 52 -3.78 -11.35 -0.80
C PHE A 52 -5.05 -11.61 0.02
N ARG A 53 -5.80 -10.57 0.39
CA ARG A 53 -7.02 -10.66 1.21
C ARG A 53 -8.31 -10.75 0.38
N GLY A 54 -8.23 -10.69 -0.94
CA GLY A 54 -9.37 -10.76 -1.83
C GLY A 54 -9.34 -9.67 -2.89
N ARG A 55 -10.47 -8.97 -3.07
CA ARG A 55 -10.62 -7.97 -4.14
C ARG A 55 -9.86 -6.70 -3.80
N ASP A 56 -9.18 -6.13 -4.79
CA ASP A 56 -8.39 -4.90 -4.61
C ASP A 56 -9.25 -3.70 -4.21
N ARG A 57 -10.53 -3.67 -4.63
CA ARG A 57 -11.48 -2.64 -4.20
C ARG A 57 -11.62 -2.57 -2.68
N ASP A 58 -11.53 -3.73 -2.02
CA ASP A 58 -11.70 -3.85 -0.58
C ASP A 58 -10.44 -3.35 0.18
N MET A 59 -9.38 -2.92 -0.52
CA MET A 59 -8.25 -2.18 0.05
C MET A 59 -8.58 -0.71 0.29
N ILE A 60 -9.50 -0.13 -0.48
CA ILE A 60 -9.90 1.28 -0.36
C ILE A 60 -10.61 1.46 0.99
N ALA A 61 -10.22 2.49 1.73
CA ALA A 61 -10.86 2.83 3.00
C ALA A 61 -12.36 3.13 2.79
N HIS A 62 -13.20 2.79 3.77
CA HIS A 62 -14.67 2.84 3.65
C HIS A 62 -15.19 4.22 3.18
N ASP A 63 -14.62 5.30 3.71
CA ASP A 63 -15.02 6.68 3.39
C ASP A 63 -14.11 7.34 2.34
N SER A 64 -13.42 6.53 1.53
CA SER A 64 -12.56 6.97 0.44
C SER A 64 -13.00 6.36 -0.89
N THR A 65 -12.64 7.01 -1.98
CA THR A 65 -12.77 6.44 -3.33
C THR A 65 -11.42 6.05 -3.92
N ARG A 66 -10.33 6.28 -3.17
CA ARG A 66 -8.96 6.13 -3.64
C ARG A 66 -8.02 5.62 -2.56
N THR A 67 -7.08 4.78 -2.98
CA THR A 67 -5.88 4.45 -2.22
C THR A 67 -4.65 4.81 -3.04
N ASP A 68 -3.64 5.39 -2.39
CA ASP A 68 -2.33 5.62 -2.96
C ASP A 68 -1.25 4.92 -2.13
N LEU A 69 -0.29 4.31 -2.81
CA LEU A 69 0.88 3.67 -2.23
C LEU A 69 2.15 4.24 -2.87
N LEU A 70 3.19 4.44 -2.06
CA LEU A 70 4.55 4.73 -2.49
C LEU A 70 5.49 3.76 -1.80
N GLN A 71 6.35 3.11 -2.57
CA GLN A 71 7.49 2.34 -2.09
C GLN A 71 8.76 3.02 -2.55
N ILE A 72 9.73 3.14 -1.65
CA ILE A 72 11.08 3.61 -1.96
C ILE A 72 12.04 2.46 -1.62
N ASP A 73 12.82 2.03 -2.59
CA ASP A 73 13.86 1.02 -2.42
C ASP A 73 15.16 1.66 -1.87
N ASP A 74 16.09 0.85 -1.38
CA ASP A 74 17.36 1.32 -0.79
C ASP A 74 18.23 2.15 -1.75
N ASP A 75 18.18 1.82 -3.04
CA ASP A 75 18.86 2.52 -4.12
C ASP A 75 18.17 3.83 -4.55
N GLY A 76 17.03 4.16 -3.95
CA GLY A 76 16.24 5.35 -4.24
C GLY A 76 15.21 5.17 -5.35
N SER A 77 15.08 3.97 -5.94
CA SER A 77 14.03 3.67 -6.92
C SER A 77 12.65 3.86 -6.30
N GLU A 78 11.71 4.40 -7.08
CA GLU A 78 10.35 4.70 -6.63
C GLU A 78 9.33 3.83 -7.37
N ARG A 79 8.43 3.22 -6.60
CA ARG A 79 7.23 2.56 -7.15
C ARG A 79 6.01 3.21 -6.55
N ARG A 80 5.05 3.58 -7.41
CA ARG A 80 3.76 4.12 -6.99
C ARG A 80 2.66 3.20 -7.49
N ALA A 81 1.67 2.99 -6.65
CA ALA A 81 0.44 2.34 -7.06
C ALA A 81 -0.77 3.15 -6.60
N SER A 82 -1.82 3.18 -7.40
CA SER A 82 -3.09 3.76 -7.01
C SER A 82 -4.27 2.90 -7.45
N LEU A 83 -5.27 2.87 -6.58
CA LEU A 83 -6.56 2.25 -6.81
C LEU A 83 -7.60 3.37 -6.77
N GLN A 84 -8.36 3.54 -7.84
CA GLN A 84 -9.46 4.50 -7.90
C GLN A 84 -10.76 3.76 -8.20
N GLN A 85 -11.70 3.79 -7.27
CA GLN A 85 -13.05 3.30 -7.48
C GLN A 85 -13.81 4.26 -8.40
N SER A 86 -14.52 3.73 -9.38
CA SER A 86 -15.48 4.45 -10.22
C SER A 86 -16.91 4.21 -9.75
N ALA A 87 -17.85 5.02 -10.25
CA ALA A 87 -19.26 4.97 -9.85
C ALA A 87 -19.96 3.63 -10.16
N ASP A 88 -19.42 2.83 -11.08
CA ASP A 88 -19.92 1.51 -11.45
C ASP A 88 -19.25 0.36 -10.67
N ASP A 89 -18.67 0.66 -9.52
CA ASP A 89 -18.03 -0.31 -8.61
C ASP A 89 -16.80 -1.01 -9.18
N LYS A 90 -16.33 -0.57 -10.36
CA LYS A 90 -15.05 -0.97 -10.93
C LYS A 90 -13.91 -0.21 -10.26
N VAL A 91 -12.72 -0.78 -10.35
CA VAL A 91 -11.50 -0.15 -9.83
C VAL A 91 -10.48 -0.02 -10.94
N LYS A 92 -10.03 1.21 -11.16
CA LYS A 92 -8.91 1.52 -12.03
C LYS A 92 -7.62 1.40 -11.22
N LYS A 93 -6.71 0.53 -11.66
CA LYS A 93 -5.36 0.42 -11.12
C LYS A 93 -4.40 1.25 -11.96
N SER A 94 -3.41 1.87 -11.32
CA SER A 94 -2.27 2.49 -11.99
C SER A 94 -1.01 2.17 -11.20
N PHE A 95 0.03 1.78 -11.92
CA PHE A 95 1.37 1.54 -11.38
C PHE A 95 2.33 2.45 -12.15
N ILE A 96 3.24 3.10 -11.43
CA ILE A 96 4.29 3.93 -12.00
C ILE A 96 5.60 3.47 -11.35
N ILE A 97 6.60 3.13 -12.16
CA ILE A 97 7.91 2.67 -11.69
C ILE A 97 8.94 3.64 -12.26
N ASP A 98 9.67 4.32 -11.37
CA ASP A 98 10.69 5.31 -11.73
C ASP A 98 10.19 6.35 -12.74
N GLY A 99 8.95 6.80 -12.54
CA GLY A 99 8.28 7.81 -13.36
C GLY A 99 7.72 7.31 -14.70
N LYS A 100 7.73 6.00 -14.96
CA LYS A 100 7.20 5.37 -16.19
C LYS A 100 5.99 4.48 -15.93
#